data_AF-A0A8T3R5C4-F1
#
_entry.id   AF-A0A8T3R5C4-F1
#
_cell.length_a   1.000
_cell.length_b   1.000
_cell.length_c   1.000
_cell.angle_alpha   90.00
_cell.angle_beta   90.00
_cell.angle_gamma   90.00
#
_symmetry.space_group_name_H-M   'P 1'
#
loop_
_entity.id
_entity.type
_entity.pdbx_description
1 polymer ?
#
loop_
_entity_poly.entity_id
_entity_poly.type
_entity_poly.pdbx_seq_one_letter_code
_entity_poly.pdbx_strand_id
1 'polypeptide(L)'
;QDELKPMTPMRKAIARHMVESKSSAPHAYTTVEVDMSGVVALRDAVKRQYQEREGTALSFVAIIGKAVVEGLRRHPDLNAHWTEEGLLRKASINLGVAVAVDDGLIVPVIHDADRYSVHGLNLWVQDYATRARANRLKMDDIQGGTFTLNNTGWFGSVSSQPIVNVPEIAILSMEAIVKRPVVVETPAGDTIGIRPMMNICVSFDHRGTDGAQIGRFVQDVKRWLESADPQTPVW
;
A
#
# COMPACT_ATOMS: atom_id res chain seq x y z
N GLN A 1 -37.95 -15.34 1.73
CA GLN A 1 -38.51 -14.26 0.91
C GLN A 1 -37.33 -13.44 0.44
N ASP A 2 -37.28 -13.09 -0.84
CA ASP A 2 -36.18 -12.32 -1.39
C ASP A 2 -36.33 -10.85 -1.00
N GLU A 3 -35.21 -10.20 -0.64
CA GLU A 3 -35.19 -8.80 -0.19
C GLU A 3 -34.21 -7.99 -1.04
N LEU A 4 -34.68 -6.87 -1.59
CA LEU A 4 -33.84 -5.92 -2.32
C LEU A 4 -33.23 -4.90 -1.35
N LYS A 5 -31.89 -4.88 -1.23
CA LYS A 5 -31.16 -3.84 -0.50
C LYS A 5 -30.66 -2.74 -1.45
N PRO A 6 -31.28 -1.54 -1.47
CA PRO A 6 -30.85 -0.46 -2.35
C PRO A 6 -29.46 0.09 -1.96
N MET A 7 -28.65 0.43 -2.96
CA MET A 7 -27.32 1.04 -2.75
C MET A 7 -27.42 2.53 -2.45
N THR A 8 -26.59 3.01 -1.51
CA THR A 8 -26.39 4.44 -1.25
C THR A 8 -25.78 5.15 -2.47
N PRO A 9 -25.92 6.48 -2.61
CA PRO A 9 -25.28 7.23 -3.70
C PRO A 9 -23.75 7.03 -3.76
N MET A 10 -23.09 7.02 -2.60
CA MET A 10 -21.66 6.74 -2.49
C MET A 10 -21.32 5.34 -3.03
N ARG A 11 -22.07 4.31 -2.62
CA ARG A 11 -21.82 2.94 -3.08
C ARG A 11 -22.02 2.79 -4.59
N LYS A 12 -23.02 3.47 -5.16
CA LYS A 12 -23.23 3.52 -6.63
C LYS A 12 -22.06 4.19 -7.36
N ALA A 13 -21.49 5.26 -6.80
CA ALA A 13 -20.33 5.94 -7.38
C ALA A 13 -19.09 5.02 -7.39
N ILE A 14 -18.79 4.38 -6.25
CA ILE A 14 -17.70 3.40 -6.13
C ILE A 14 -17.91 2.25 -7.12
N ALA A 15 -19.11 1.69 -7.21
CA ALA A 15 -19.40 0.59 -8.13
C ALA A 15 -19.14 0.97 -9.60
N ARG A 16 -19.54 2.18 -10.03
CA ARG A 16 -19.24 2.69 -11.38
C ARG A 16 -17.74 2.83 -11.62
N HIS A 17 -17.02 3.42 -10.67
CA HIS A 17 -15.56 3.59 -10.75
C HIS A 17 -14.81 2.25 -10.88
N MET A 18 -15.25 1.22 -10.14
CA MET A 18 -14.65 -0.11 -10.23
C MET A 18 -14.88 -0.78 -11.59
N VAL A 19 -16.07 -0.61 -12.18
CA VAL A 19 -16.36 -1.11 -13.53
C VAL A 19 -15.51 -0.37 -14.56
N GLU A 20 -15.42 0.96 -14.45
CA GLU A 20 -14.59 1.81 -15.33
C GLU A 20 -13.12 1.40 -15.29
N SER A 21 -12.56 1.20 -14.10
CA SER A 21 -11.18 0.72 -13.94
C SER A 21 -10.95 -0.60 -14.68
N LYS A 22 -11.84 -1.59 -14.48
CA LYS A 22 -11.69 -2.91 -15.11
C LYS A 22 -11.91 -2.90 -16.62
N SER A 23 -12.80 -2.06 -17.12
CA SER A 23 -13.10 -2.00 -18.56
C SER A 23 -12.10 -1.16 -19.35
N SER A 24 -11.47 -0.16 -18.71
CA SER A 24 -10.54 0.75 -19.38
C SER A 24 -9.08 0.30 -19.29
N ALA A 25 -8.65 -0.30 -18.16
CA ALA A 25 -7.27 -0.70 -17.94
C ALA A 25 -7.09 -2.23 -18.06
N PRO A 26 -6.27 -2.73 -19.00
CA PRO A 26 -5.88 -4.13 -19.02
C PRO A 26 -4.96 -4.43 -17.83
N HIS A 27 -5.55 -4.94 -16.74
CA HIS A 27 -4.80 -5.23 -15.53
C HIS A 27 -3.92 -6.48 -15.71
N ALA A 28 -2.65 -6.33 -15.35
CA ALA A 28 -1.76 -7.45 -15.07
C ALA A 28 -1.37 -7.45 -13.59
N TYR A 29 -0.84 -8.58 -13.12
CA TYR A 29 -0.64 -8.87 -11.71
C TYR A 29 0.73 -9.49 -11.47
N THR A 30 1.36 -9.13 -10.36
CA THR A 30 2.52 -9.86 -9.84
C THR A 30 2.44 -9.97 -8.33
N THR A 31 3.09 -10.99 -7.78
CA THR A 31 3.17 -11.20 -6.33
C THR A 31 4.61 -11.55 -5.97
N VAL A 32 5.11 -10.94 -4.90
CA VAL A 32 6.44 -11.19 -4.36
C VAL A 32 6.32 -11.42 -2.86
N GLU A 33 7.01 -12.42 -2.35
CA GLU A 33 7.13 -12.68 -0.91
C GLU A 33 8.24 -11.80 -0.31
N VAL A 34 8.02 -11.27 0.87
CA VAL A 34 8.95 -10.38 1.59
C VAL A 34 9.15 -10.91 3.01
N ASP A 35 10.41 -11.06 3.43
CA ASP A 35 10.75 -11.36 4.81
C ASP A 35 10.61 -10.09 5.67
N MET A 36 9.59 -10.08 6.53
CA MET A 36 9.28 -8.94 7.40
C MET A 36 10.01 -9.02 8.74
N SER A 37 10.98 -9.92 8.92
CA SER A 37 11.69 -10.11 10.21
C SER A 37 12.24 -8.80 10.75
N GLY A 38 12.93 -8.04 9.90
CA GLY A 38 13.51 -6.75 10.23
C GLY A 38 12.48 -5.70 10.64
N VAL A 39 11.43 -5.55 9.82
CA VAL A 39 10.31 -4.61 10.09
C VAL A 39 9.55 -4.97 11.37
N VAL A 40 9.30 -6.25 11.62
CA VAL A 40 8.65 -6.73 12.84
C VAL A 40 9.53 -6.44 14.05
N ALA A 41 10.84 -6.73 13.98
CA ALA A 41 11.79 -6.43 15.05
C ALA A 41 11.90 -4.93 15.33
N LEU A 42 11.96 -4.10 14.30
CA LEU A 42 11.92 -2.63 14.41
C LEU A 42 10.70 -2.18 15.19
N ARG A 43 9.50 -2.57 14.73
CA ARG A 43 8.25 -2.16 15.36
C ARG A 43 8.18 -2.66 16.80
N ASP A 44 8.60 -3.89 17.08
CA ASP A 44 8.58 -4.44 18.42
C ASP A 44 9.55 -3.73 19.38
N ALA A 45 10.70 -3.26 18.89
CA ALA A 45 11.66 -2.50 19.66
C ALA A 45 11.12 -1.11 20.06
N VAL A 46 10.41 -0.42 19.16
CA VAL A 46 9.99 0.98 19.40
C VAL A 46 8.53 1.15 19.82
N LYS A 47 7.65 0.16 19.65
CA LYS A 47 6.19 0.32 19.81
C LYS A 47 5.75 0.92 21.15
N ARG A 48 6.43 0.56 22.25
CA ARG A 48 6.08 1.07 23.59
C ARG A 48 6.43 2.55 23.73
N GLN A 49 7.70 2.89 23.42
CA GLN A 49 8.17 4.27 23.44
C GLN A 49 7.36 5.15 22.49
N TYR A 50 7.05 4.65 21.29
CA TYR A 50 6.25 5.37 20.30
C TYR A 50 4.83 5.64 20.83
N GLN A 51 4.16 4.64 21.41
CA GLN A 51 2.83 4.82 22.02
C GLN A 51 2.84 5.81 23.19
N GLU A 52 3.87 5.74 24.05
CA GLU A 52 4.04 6.66 25.18
C GLU A 52 4.29 8.11 24.72
N ARG A 53 5.05 8.30 23.65
CA ARG A 53 5.41 9.62 23.12
C ARG A 53 4.32 10.25 22.25
N GLU A 54 3.76 9.48 21.32
CA GLU A 54 2.87 9.99 20.27
C GLU A 54 1.38 9.76 20.58
N GLY A 55 1.05 8.96 21.60
CA GLY A 55 -0.33 8.63 21.96
C GLY A 55 -1.03 7.68 20.97
N THR A 56 -0.32 7.18 19.96
CA THR A 56 -0.83 6.27 18.92
C THR A 56 0.17 5.17 18.60
N ALA A 57 -0.31 4.04 18.08
CA ALA A 57 0.53 2.92 17.70
C ALA A 57 1.23 3.19 16.36
N LEU A 58 2.47 2.74 16.24
CA LEU A 58 3.17 2.69 14.96
C LEU A 58 2.53 1.62 14.06
N SER A 59 1.99 2.04 12.92
CA SER A 59 1.34 1.15 11.94
C SER A 59 2.35 0.56 10.97
N PHE A 60 2.16 -0.71 10.58
CA PHE A 60 2.89 -1.31 9.46
C PHE A 60 2.60 -0.57 8.13
N VAL A 61 1.40 -0.02 7.97
CA VAL A 61 1.02 0.77 6.78
C VAL A 61 1.96 1.96 6.58
N ALA A 62 2.40 2.62 7.67
CA ALA A 62 3.31 3.75 7.58
C ALA A 62 4.73 3.32 7.16
N ILE A 63 5.22 2.21 7.70
CA ILE A 63 6.54 1.65 7.36
C ILE A 63 6.55 1.20 5.89
N ILE A 64 5.53 0.46 5.46
CA ILE A 64 5.42 -0.03 4.08
C ILE A 64 5.13 1.12 3.11
N GLY A 65 4.31 2.10 3.51
CA GLY A 65 4.11 3.34 2.77
C GLY A 65 5.42 4.08 2.51
N LYS A 66 6.32 4.14 3.50
CA LYS A 66 7.66 4.71 3.30
C LYS A 66 8.46 3.92 2.26
N ALA A 67 8.47 2.59 2.34
CA ALA A 67 9.13 1.73 1.36
C ALA A 67 8.61 1.96 -0.08
N VAL A 68 7.28 2.05 -0.22
CA VAL A 68 6.60 2.29 -1.51
C VAL A 68 7.00 3.64 -2.08
N VAL A 69 6.96 4.69 -1.27
CA VAL A 69 7.28 6.05 -1.72
C VAL A 69 8.75 6.19 -2.11
N GLU A 70 9.69 5.60 -1.35
CA GLU A 70 11.11 5.55 -1.74
C GLU A 70 11.32 4.75 -3.04
N GLY A 71 10.53 3.68 -3.25
CA GLY A 71 10.48 2.97 -4.53
C GLY A 71 9.99 3.87 -5.67
N LEU A 72 8.89 4.59 -5.50
CA LEU A 72 8.32 5.47 -6.53
C LEU A 72 9.29 6.59 -6.96
N ARG A 73 10.12 7.11 -6.04
CA ARG A 73 11.18 8.08 -6.40
C ARG A 73 12.17 7.52 -7.43
N ARG A 74 12.41 6.21 -7.43
CA ARG A 74 13.30 5.51 -8.38
C ARG A 74 12.58 5.09 -9.66
N HIS A 75 11.25 4.98 -9.63
CA HIS A 75 10.41 4.48 -10.71
C HIS A 75 9.32 5.51 -11.08
N PRO A 76 9.68 6.69 -11.61
CA PRO A 76 8.75 7.80 -11.84
C PRO A 76 7.62 7.48 -12.83
N ASP A 77 7.80 6.50 -13.72
CA ASP A 77 6.73 6.01 -14.62
C ASP A 77 5.58 5.33 -13.87
N LEU A 78 5.84 4.80 -12.67
CA LEU A 78 4.80 4.26 -11.80
C LEU A 78 4.11 5.35 -10.97
N ASN A 79 4.71 6.54 -10.88
CA ASN A 79 4.09 7.74 -10.31
C ASN A 79 3.50 8.63 -11.43
N ALA A 80 2.60 8.05 -12.20
CA ALA A 80 2.00 8.69 -13.37
C ALA A 80 0.50 8.42 -13.45
N HIS A 81 -0.17 9.17 -14.32
CA HIS A 81 -1.51 8.85 -14.80
C HIS A 81 -1.44 8.40 -16.24
N TRP A 82 -2.18 7.34 -16.58
CA TRP A 82 -2.38 6.95 -17.97
C TRP A 82 -3.29 7.95 -18.69
N THR A 83 -2.92 8.32 -19.91
CA THR A 83 -3.70 9.12 -20.85
C THR A 83 -3.58 8.51 -22.25
N GLU A 84 -4.48 8.85 -23.17
CA GLU A 84 -4.39 8.35 -24.55
C GLU A 84 -3.14 8.87 -25.28
N GLU A 85 -2.60 10.01 -24.87
CA GLU A 85 -1.34 10.57 -25.38
C GLU A 85 -0.08 9.93 -24.76
N GLY A 86 -0.24 9.16 -23.67
CA GLY A 86 0.85 8.47 -22.97
C GLY A 86 0.82 8.65 -21.44
N LEU A 87 1.99 8.56 -20.81
CA LEU A 87 2.13 8.68 -19.35
C LEU A 87 2.29 10.13 -18.90
N LEU A 88 1.29 10.65 -18.17
CA LEU A 88 1.40 11.92 -17.47
C LEU A 88 2.09 11.70 -16.12
N ARG A 89 3.43 11.75 -16.13
CA ARG A 89 4.26 11.70 -14.91
C ARG A 89 3.90 12.83 -13.95
N LYS A 90 3.81 12.50 -12.67
CA LYS A 90 3.47 13.44 -11.61
C LYS A 90 4.72 13.83 -10.84
N ALA A 91 4.88 15.14 -10.60
CA ALA A 91 6.03 15.67 -9.87
C ALA A 91 5.96 15.34 -8.37
N SER A 92 4.77 15.44 -7.78
CA SER A 92 4.51 15.03 -6.40
C SER A 92 4.17 13.54 -6.33
N ILE A 93 4.62 12.87 -5.27
CA ILE A 93 4.18 11.51 -4.94
C ILE A 93 3.05 11.63 -3.93
N ASN A 94 1.82 11.42 -4.38
CA ASN A 94 0.63 11.50 -3.54
C ASN A 94 0.08 10.10 -3.30
N LEU A 95 0.33 9.57 -2.10
CA LEU A 95 0.03 8.18 -1.77
C LEU A 95 -1.41 8.05 -1.28
N GLY A 96 -2.27 7.42 -2.08
CA GLY A 96 -3.58 6.96 -1.66
C GLY A 96 -3.46 5.79 -0.67
N VAL A 97 -4.15 5.84 0.46
CA VAL A 97 -4.18 4.74 1.45
C VAL A 97 -5.61 4.30 1.67
N ALA A 98 -5.92 3.05 1.34
CA ALA A 98 -7.27 2.53 1.46
C ALA A 98 -7.72 2.40 2.93
N VAL A 99 -8.89 2.95 3.24
CA VAL A 99 -9.52 2.91 4.57
C VAL A 99 -10.93 2.35 4.45
N ALA A 100 -11.20 1.27 5.19
CA ALA A 100 -12.53 0.68 5.28
C ALA A 100 -13.46 1.55 6.15
N VAL A 101 -14.69 1.73 5.67
CA VAL A 101 -15.80 2.44 6.33
C VAL A 101 -17.06 1.59 6.21
N ASP A 102 -18.11 1.88 6.99
CA ASP A 102 -19.30 1.01 7.08
C ASP A 102 -19.97 0.74 5.73
N ASP A 103 -20.01 1.73 4.83
CA ASP A 103 -20.66 1.64 3.52
C ASP A 103 -19.68 1.43 2.34
N GLY A 104 -18.41 1.10 2.61
CA GLY A 104 -17.45 0.79 1.55
C GLY A 104 -15.97 0.99 1.92
N LEU A 105 -15.21 1.40 0.91
CA LEU A 105 -13.78 1.63 1.01
C LEU A 105 -13.52 3.00 0.37
N ILE A 106 -12.83 3.87 1.09
CA ILE A 106 -12.44 5.20 0.59
C ILE A 106 -10.91 5.24 0.58
N VAL A 107 -10.32 5.95 -0.38
CA VAL A 107 -8.86 6.08 -0.55
C VAL A 107 -8.47 7.55 -0.32
N PRO A 108 -8.30 8.00 0.93
CA PRO A 108 -7.68 9.28 1.19
C PRO A 108 -6.21 9.33 0.74
N VAL A 109 -5.72 10.52 0.42
CA VAL A 109 -4.46 10.78 -0.28
C VAL A 109 -3.53 11.59 0.61
N ILE A 110 -2.38 11.00 0.96
CA ILE A 110 -1.27 11.69 1.61
C ILE A 110 -0.51 12.45 0.52
N HIS A 111 -0.71 13.76 0.43
CA HIS A 111 -0.02 14.62 -0.55
C HIS A 111 1.46 14.82 -0.19
N ASP A 112 2.33 14.85 -1.20
CA ASP A 112 3.79 14.95 -1.05
C ASP A 112 4.36 13.92 -0.05
N ALA A 113 3.89 12.67 -0.15
CA ALA A 113 4.19 11.57 0.76
C ALA A 113 5.70 11.33 0.95
N ASP A 114 6.51 11.68 -0.04
CA ASP A 114 7.96 11.51 -0.03
C ASP A 114 8.69 12.46 0.92
N ARG A 115 8.02 13.54 1.34
CA ARG A 115 8.57 14.50 2.30
C ARG A 115 8.46 14.06 3.74
N TYR A 116 7.69 13.02 4.03
CA TYR A 116 7.47 12.55 5.40
C TYR A 116 8.43 11.42 5.79
N SER A 117 8.79 11.42 7.07
CA SER A 117 9.33 10.24 7.75
C SER A 117 8.24 9.19 7.97
N VAL A 118 8.63 8.02 8.49
CA VAL A 118 7.66 6.97 8.87
C VAL A 118 6.66 7.53 9.91
N HIS A 119 7.14 8.32 10.87
CA HIS A 119 6.29 8.98 11.86
C HIS A 119 5.30 9.94 11.19
N GLY A 120 5.76 10.81 10.28
CA GLY A 120 4.88 11.73 9.55
C GLY A 120 3.79 11.01 8.75
N LEU A 121 4.14 9.91 8.06
CA LEU A 121 3.15 9.07 7.38
C LEU A 121 2.17 8.42 8.36
N ASN A 122 2.65 7.96 9.52
CA ASN A 122 1.79 7.35 10.53
C ASN A 122 0.75 8.35 11.07
N LEU A 123 1.12 9.61 11.31
CA LEU A 123 0.17 10.63 11.74
C LEU A 123 -0.96 10.81 10.72
N TRP A 124 -0.64 10.88 9.42
CA TRP A 124 -1.64 10.95 8.36
C TRP A 124 -2.54 9.72 8.30
N VAL A 125 -1.97 8.52 8.38
CA VAL A 125 -2.74 7.26 8.39
C VAL A 125 -3.74 7.24 9.55
N GLN A 126 -3.36 7.70 10.74
CA GLN A 126 -4.23 7.72 11.92
C GLN A 126 -5.31 8.79 11.83
N ASP A 127 -4.97 9.99 11.34
CA ASP A 127 -5.92 11.06 11.07
C ASP A 127 -6.99 10.61 10.06
N TYR A 128 -6.55 10.06 8.91
CA TYR A 128 -7.47 9.56 7.90
C TYR A 128 -8.32 8.40 8.38
N ALA A 129 -7.78 7.45 9.14
CA ALA A 129 -8.58 6.39 9.75
C ALA A 129 -9.67 6.96 10.67
N THR A 130 -9.35 7.99 11.45
CA THR A 130 -10.28 8.66 12.37
C THR A 130 -11.35 9.44 11.61
N ARG A 131 -10.95 10.25 10.62
CA ARG A 131 -11.88 11.09 9.84
C ARG A 131 -12.73 10.26 8.88
N ALA A 132 -12.21 9.19 8.30
CA ALA A 132 -12.98 8.28 7.45
C ALA A 132 -14.13 7.62 8.23
N ARG A 133 -13.84 7.03 9.41
CA ARG A 133 -14.86 6.42 10.27
C ARG A 133 -15.88 7.41 10.78
N ALA A 134 -15.48 8.66 10.99
CA ALA A 134 -16.38 9.73 11.40
C ALA A 134 -17.12 10.41 10.23
N ASN A 135 -16.92 9.96 8.98
CA ASN A 135 -17.43 10.59 7.76
C ASN A 135 -17.08 12.10 7.65
N ARG A 136 -15.84 12.45 8.01
CA ARG A 136 -15.27 13.82 8.04
C ARG A 136 -14.10 14.01 7.05
N LEU A 137 -14.00 13.15 6.04
CA LEU A 137 -13.09 13.40 4.93
C LEU A 137 -13.65 14.53 4.04
N LYS A 138 -12.78 15.43 3.61
CA LYS A 138 -13.08 16.48 2.64
C LYS A 138 -12.79 15.97 1.23
N MET A 139 -13.26 16.70 0.21
CA MET A 139 -13.00 16.32 -1.18
C MET A 139 -11.50 16.34 -1.50
N ASP A 140 -10.77 17.33 -1.00
CA ASP A 140 -9.31 17.43 -1.21
C ASP A 140 -8.54 16.26 -0.59
N ASP A 141 -9.10 15.61 0.44
CA ASP A 141 -8.49 14.44 1.06
C ASP A 141 -8.55 13.21 0.17
N ILE A 142 -9.44 13.14 -0.84
CA ILE A 142 -9.66 11.95 -1.68
C ILE A 142 -9.31 12.16 -3.15
N GLN A 143 -8.67 13.28 -3.48
CA GLN A 143 -8.29 13.67 -4.83
C GLN A 143 -6.77 13.75 -5.00
N GLY A 144 -6.31 13.63 -6.24
CA GLY A 144 -4.91 13.86 -6.59
C GLY A 144 -3.96 12.71 -6.27
N GLY A 145 -4.49 11.51 -5.98
CA GLY A 145 -3.69 10.30 -5.81
C GLY A 145 -2.88 9.96 -7.07
N THR A 146 -1.65 9.49 -6.87
CA THR A 146 -0.75 9.07 -7.95
C THR A 146 -0.35 7.61 -7.85
N PHE A 147 -0.55 6.99 -6.68
CA PHE A 147 -0.36 5.58 -6.43
C PHE A 147 -1.19 5.17 -5.21
N THR A 148 -1.75 3.96 -5.21
CA THR A 148 -2.56 3.45 -4.10
C THR A 148 -1.87 2.31 -3.34
N LEU A 149 -1.88 2.41 -2.01
CA LEU A 149 -1.53 1.36 -1.06
C LEU A 149 -2.79 0.84 -0.37
N ASN A 150 -3.02 -0.46 -0.44
CA ASN A 150 -4.11 -1.16 0.25
C ASN A 150 -3.55 -2.13 1.30
N ASN A 151 -4.30 -2.35 2.37
CA ASN A 151 -3.95 -3.29 3.44
C ASN A 151 -5.07 -4.32 3.66
N THR A 152 -5.13 -5.31 2.79
CA THR A 152 -6.03 -6.47 2.93
C THR A 152 -5.54 -7.43 4.02
N GLY A 153 -4.26 -7.36 4.40
CA GLY A 153 -3.68 -8.13 5.50
C GLY A 153 -4.35 -7.89 6.85
N TRP A 154 -4.95 -6.71 7.06
CA TRP A 154 -5.80 -6.42 8.21
C TRP A 154 -6.97 -7.41 8.37
N PHE A 155 -7.51 -7.93 7.25
CA PHE A 155 -8.58 -8.91 7.23
C PHE A 155 -8.08 -10.37 7.18
N GLY A 156 -6.77 -10.59 7.32
CA GLY A 156 -6.17 -11.93 7.22
C GLY A 156 -5.97 -12.43 5.79
N SER A 157 -6.14 -11.58 4.77
CA SER A 157 -5.84 -11.93 3.38
C SER A 157 -4.35 -12.26 3.23
N VAL A 158 -4.03 -13.33 2.52
CA VAL A 158 -2.64 -13.74 2.24
C VAL A 158 -2.26 -13.53 0.78
N SER A 159 -3.22 -13.24 -0.09
CA SER A 159 -3.02 -12.96 -1.51
C SER A 159 -4.27 -12.29 -2.05
N SER A 160 -4.08 -11.23 -2.85
CA SER A 160 -5.19 -10.52 -3.48
C SER A 160 -4.82 -10.00 -4.85
N GLN A 161 -5.83 -9.62 -5.63
CA GLN A 161 -5.69 -8.95 -6.92
C GLN A 161 -6.38 -7.58 -6.83
N PRO A 162 -5.69 -6.56 -6.30
CA PRO A 162 -6.29 -5.24 -6.14
C PRO A 162 -6.74 -4.63 -7.49
N ILE A 163 -7.79 -3.82 -7.47
CA ILE A 163 -8.25 -3.10 -8.66
C ILE A 163 -7.50 -1.77 -8.71
N VAL A 164 -6.86 -1.46 -9.85
CA VAL A 164 -6.12 -0.20 -10.05
C VAL A 164 -7.08 0.97 -9.87
N ASN A 165 -6.66 1.99 -9.13
CA ASN A 165 -7.43 3.21 -8.95
C ASN A 165 -7.17 4.16 -10.13
N VAL A 166 -7.83 3.90 -11.26
CA VAL A 166 -7.62 4.70 -12.48
C VAL A 166 -7.84 6.20 -12.19
N PRO A 167 -7.02 7.10 -12.76
CA PRO A 167 -6.04 6.86 -13.83
C PRO A 167 -4.62 6.48 -13.37
N GLU A 168 -4.41 6.09 -12.10
CA GLU A 168 -3.09 5.64 -11.62
C GLU A 168 -2.58 4.41 -12.40
N ILE A 169 -1.25 4.25 -12.47
CA ILE A 169 -0.64 3.12 -13.19
C ILE A 169 -0.72 1.81 -12.41
N ALA A 170 -0.63 1.87 -11.08
CA ALA A 170 -0.55 0.68 -10.26
C ALA A 170 -1.10 0.88 -8.85
N ILE A 171 -1.46 -0.25 -8.23
CA ILE A 171 -1.88 -0.37 -6.84
C ILE A 171 -1.10 -1.51 -6.19
N LEU A 172 -0.64 -1.29 -4.96
CA LEU A 172 0.04 -2.31 -4.15
C LEU A 172 -0.86 -2.69 -2.98
N SER A 173 -1.07 -3.98 -2.78
CA SER A 173 -1.69 -4.54 -1.58
C SER A 173 -0.64 -5.19 -0.70
N MET A 174 -0.63 -4.81 0.58
CA MET A 174 0.08 -5.55 1.62
C MET A 174 -0.85 -6.59 2.25
N GLU A 175 -0.43 -7.84 2.17
CA GLU A 175 -1.16 -8.98 2.73
C GLU A 175 -0.78 -9.22 4.20
N ALA A 176 -1.35 -10.24 4.83
CA ALA A 176 -1.10 -10.57 6.21
C ALA A 176 0.35 -11.01 6.42
N ILE A 177 0.97 -10.53 7.50
CA ILE A 177 2.27 -11.01 7.96
C ILE A 177 2.04 -12.33 8.72
N VAL A 178 2.50 -13.44 8.17
CA VAL A 178 2.30 -14.79 8.70
C VAL A 178 3.64 -15.49 8.91
N LYS A 179 3.83 -16.14 10.06
CA LYS A 179 5.02 -16.97 10.30
C LYS A 179 4.99 -18.18 9.36
N ARG A 180 6.02 -18.34 8.52
CA ARG A 180 6.18 -19.46 7.59
C ARG A 180 7.54 -20.15 7.80
N PRO A 181 7.65 -21.48 7.66
CA PRO A 181 8.94 -22.13 7.47
C PRO A 181 9.47 -21.76 6.09
N VAL A 182 10.70 -21.26 6.02
CA VAL A 182 11.38 -20.86 4.79
C VAL A 182 12.81 -21.38 4.80
N VAL A 183 13.37 -21.58 3.60
CA VAL A 183 14.79 -21.87 3.47
C VAL A 183 15.58 -20.59 3.69
N VAL A 184 16.57 -20.65 4.58
CA VAL A 184 17.53 -19.58 4.86
C VAL A 184 18.89 -20.08 4.37
N GLU A 185 19.34 -19.48 3.27
CA GLU A 185 20.66 -19.74 2.69
C GLU A 185 21.72 -19.10 3.59
N THR A 186 22.75 -19.86 3.95
CA THR A 186 23.89 -19.35 4.72
C THR A 186 25.22 -19.80 4.07
N PRO A 187 26.36 -19.15 4.38
CA PRO A 187 27.65 -19.63 3.89
C PRO A 187 27.99 -21.07 4.30
N ALA A 188 27.37 -21.59 5.36
CA ALA A 188 27.54 -22.96 5.84
C ALA A 188 26.56 -23.97 5.19
N GLY A 189 25.66 -23.51 4.32
CA GLY A 189 24.60 -24.29 3.69
C GLY A 189 23.19 -23.83 4.06
N ASP A 190 22.20 -24.53 3.51
CA ASP A 190 20.78 -24.20 3.66
C ASP A 190 20.21 -24.71 4.97
N THR A 191 19.38 -23.89 5.62
CA THR A 191 18.66 -24.25 6.85
C THR A 191 17.17 -23.91 6.73
N ILE A 192 16.31 -24.55 7.53
CA ILE A 192 14.91 -24.14 7.63
C ILE A 192 14.76 -23.20 8.82
N GLY A 193 14.28 -21.98 8.58
CA GLY A 193 13.97 -20.98 9.59
C GLY A 193 12.49 -20.61 9.59
N ILE A 194 11.97 -20.14 10.73
CA ILE A 194 10.63 -19.56 10.82
C ILE A 194 10.75 -18.04 10.65
N ARG A 195 10.14 -17.49 9.60
CA ARG A 195 10.16 -16.06 9.30
C ARG A 195 8.74 -15.48 9.22
N PRO A 196 8.48 -14.27 9.75
CA PRO A 196 7.26 -13.53 9.45
C PRO A 196 7.30 -13.08 7.98
N MET A 197 6.56 -13.78 7.11
CA MET A 197 6.50 -13.50 5.68
C MET A 197 5.26 -12.70 5.35
N MET A 198 5.38 -11.79 4.38
CA MET A 198 4.26 -11.05 3.80
C MET A 198 4.28 -11.17 2.29
N ASN A 199 3.11 -11.35 1.68
CA ASN A 199 2.98 -11.20 0.25
C ASN A 199 2.72 -9.73 -0.07
N ILE A 200 3.44 -9.19 -1.06
CA ILE A 200 3.11 -7.94 -1.72
C ILE A 200 2.46 -8.31 -3.06
N CYS A 201 1.21 -7.91 -3.24
CA CYS A 201 0.45 -8.16 -4.46
C CYS A 201 0.26 -6.83 -5.20
N VAL A 202 0.76 -6.75 -6.43
CA VAL A 202 0.66 -5.54 -7.26
C VAL A 202 -0.22 -5.81 -8.46
N SER A 203 -1.15 -4.90 -8.71
CA SER A 203 -1.90 -4.83 -9.96
C SER A 203 -1.54 -3.55 -10.69
N PHE A 204 -1.43 -3.63 -12.01
CA PHE A 204 -0.98 -2.51 -12.83
C PHE A 204 -1.65 -2.49 -14.19
N ASP A 205 -1.82 -1.30 -14.75
CA ASP A 205 -2.29 -1.10 -16.12
C ASP A 205 -1.16 -1.43 -17.11
N HIS A 206 -1.33 -2.52 -17.86
CA HIS A 206 -0.31 -3.02 -18.77
C HIS A 206 -0.10 -2.11 -20.00
N ARG A 207 -0.92 -1.07 -20.20
CA ARG A 207 -0.65 -0.01 -21.19
C ARG A 207 0.45 0.94 -20.72
N GLY A 208 0.44 1.27 -19.43
CA GLY A 208 1.34 2.25 -18.82
C GLY A 208 2.65 1.66 -18.30
N THR A 209 2.71 0.34 -18.10
CA THR A 209 3.92 -0.32 -17.61
C THR A 209 3.97 -1.80 -18.03
N ASP A 210 5.08 -2.47 -17.73
CA ASP A 210 5.31 -3.88 -18.04
C ASP A 210 5.83 -4.66 -16.81
N GLY A 211 5.93 -5.98 -16.96
CA GLY A 211 6.40 -6.85 -15.88
C GLY A 211 7.83 -6.58 -15.43
N ALA A 212 8.71 -6.04 -16.29
CA ALA A 212 10.08 -5.74 -15.92
C ALA A 212 10.18 -4.45 -15.09
N GLN A 213 9.42 -3.42 -15.44
CA GLN A 213 9.33 -2.17 -14.68
C GLN A 213 8.71 -2.41 -13.30
N ILE A 214 7.54 -3.08 -13.24
CA ILE A 214 6.90 -3.43 -11.97
C ILE A 214 7.78 -4.38 -11.15
N GLY A 215 8.42 -5.36 -11.79
CA GLY A 215 9.34 -6.28 -11.12
C GLY A 215 10.49 -5.54 -10.43
N ARG A 216 11.11 -4.55 -11.10
CA ARG A 216 12.17 -3.72 -10.52
C ARG A 216 11.67 -2.87 -9.34
N PHE A 217 10.50 -2.26 -9.47
CA PHE A 217 9.88 -1.50 -8.38
C PHE A 217 9.59 -2.37 -7.16
N VAL A 218 8.94 -3.52 -7.34
CA VAL A 218 8.60 -4.41 -6.22
C VAL A 218 9.86 -4.98 -5.58
N GLN A 219 10.92 -5.26 -6.35
CA GLN A 219 12.21 -5.65 -5.80
C GLN A 219 12.86 -4.54 -4.95
N ASP A 220 12.76 -3.27 -5.34
CA ASP A 220 13.26 -2.15 -4.53
C ASP A 220 12.48 -2.02 -3.22
N VAL A 221 11.14 -2.14 -3.28
CA VAL A 221 10.29 -2.15 -2.08
C VAL A 221 10.64 -3.32 -1.17
N LYS A 222 10.78 -4.54 -1.72
CA LYS A 222 11.21 -5.73 -0.99
C LYS A 222 12.56 -5.51 -0.31
N ARG A 223 13.57 -5.04 -1.05
CA ARG A 223 14.91 -4.77 -0.51
C ARG A 223 14.88 -3.76 0.63
N TRP A 224 14.10 -2.68 0.49
CA TRP A 224 13.96 -1.69 1.54
C TRP A 224 13.39 -2.33 2.81
N LEU A 225 12.31 -3.11 2.69
CA LEU A 225 11.67 -3.78 3.83
C LEU A 225 12.58 -4.83 4.47
N GLU A 226 13.28 -5.62 3.68
CA GLU A 226 14.20 -6.67 4.17
C GLU A 226 15.48 -6.09 4.79
N SER A 227 15.86 -4.88 4.41
CA SER A 227 16.97 -4.15 5.04
C SER A 227 16.64 -3.46 6.36
N ALA A 228 15.34 -3.37 6.71
CA ALA A 228 14.93 -2.74 7.95
C ALA A 228 15.46 -3.52 9.16
N ASP A 229 15.76 -2.81 10.23
CA ASP A 229 16.31 -3.34 11.47
C ASP A 229 15.86 -2.47 12.66
N PRO A 230 16.18 -2.84 13.92
CA PRO A 230 15.82 -2.03 15.08
C PRO A 230 16.40 -0.61 15.12
N GLN A 231 17.38 -0.28 14.27
CA GLN A 231 18.00 1.05 14.20
C GLN A 231 17.44 1.92 13.07
N THR A 232 16.59 1.35 12.22
CA THR A 232 15.97 2.04 11.09
C THR A 232 15.18 3.26 11.59
N PRO A 233 15.46 4.48 11.08
CA PRO A 233 14.83 5.70 11.57
C PRO A 233 13.30 5.70 11.39
N VAL A 234 12.59 6.00 12.48
CA VAL A 234 11.13 6.14 12.48
C VAL A 234 10.69 7.60 12.49
N TRP A 235 11.33 8.42 13.31
CA TRP A 235 11.00 9.85 13.46
C TRP A 235 11.64 10.70 12.37
#